data_AF-A0A3D3T9S5-F1
#
_entry.id   AF-A0A3D3T9S5-F1
#
_cell.length_a   1.000
_cell.length_b   1.000
_cell.length_c   1.000
_cell.angle_alpha   90.00
_cell.angle_beta   90.00
_cell.angle_gamma   90.00
#
_symmetry.space_group_name_H-M   'P 1'
#
loop_
_entity.id
_entity.type
_entity.pdbx_description
1 polymer ?
#
loop_
_entity_poly.entity_id
_entity_poly.type
_entity_poly.pdbx_seq_one_letter_code
_entity_poly.pdbx_strand_id
1 'polypeptide(L)'
;MRLLSDLFKKLFVRLFILLLMAIILIALEARERNLDNIEKEKYQIEGEISGIAEQVRQKEVDLATQTRLQKRLRREIASQKNTATRSLNALEKSRNAKRLRDKLPPWKAIEHLHTVVEGNIKAAEMSVKYADRALMIIDINRGIAAHTVERTRLYNRLALVEADTSMDYLLRQDRLLALLSSGDKLLLLALFYVFFFGPLTFKSLNYFVLAPLARKSPPIVINAEADDHERISYGSPESECEVPLAKGESLIVRPGWYSLNSEGRTRTRIFWDTSAPFASYAMGLFNMTEFKRDVDETRIIRIGCEEDPTQNIFPVHLDDHPGYVVRQGHVVATAGEALTMARKWRLWDWKSWVFGNIRYAYFTGTGTVYISGHGKVSINNDNVNTRIKEQHIVGFDTRSPIKMLRTETFANYWLNHKPLYDVHFPEQGRYVQQQSYGLRDDKVFRSLLEDVLGAMGKLMGF
;
A
#
# COMPACT_ATOMS: atom_id res chain seq x y z
N MET A 1 -0.41 23.84 0.31
CA MET A 1 -0.86 22.74 -0.61
C MET A 1 0.28 21.83 -1.11
N ARG A 2 1.47 22.34 -1.48
CA ARG A 2 2.65 21.51 -1.81
C ARG A 2 3.10 20.61 -0.65
N LEU A 3 2.94 21.10 0.58
CA LEU A 3 3.33 20.39 1.80
C LEU A 3 2.36 19.27 2.19
N LEU A 4 1.07 19.46 1.96
CA LEU A 4 0.09 18.37 2.04
C LEU A 4 0.40 17.27 1.02
N SER A 5 0.90 17.64 -0.18
CA SER A 5 1.40 16.69 -1.18
C SER A 5 2.63 15.92 -0.69
N ASP A 6 3.59 16.56 -0.04
CA ASP A 6 4.81 15.88 0.43
C ASP A 6 4.58 15.03 1.69
N LEU A 7 3.68 15.46 2.58
CA LEU A 7 3.25 14.66 3.71
C LEU A 7 2.40 13.47 3.24
N PHE A 8 1.56 13.68 2.23
CA PHE A 8 0.86 12.59 1.55
C PHE A 8 1.84 11.64 0.86
N LYS A 9 2.88 12.11 0.18
CA LYS A 9 3.94 11.25 -0.39
C LYS A 9 4.68 10.46 0.67
N LYS A 10 5.03 11.05 1.81
CA LYS A 10 5.73 10.34 2.90
C LYS A 10 4.82 9.30 3.57
N LEU A 11 3.55 9.63 3.82
CA LEU A 11 2.56 8.68 4.31
C LEU A 11 2.29 7.58 3.29
N PHE A 12 2.23 7.91 2.01
CA PHE A 12 2.05 6.98 0.90
C PHE A 12 3.21 6.00 0.81
N VAL A 13 4.45 6.47 0.92
CA VAL A 13 5.63 5.59 0.95
C VAL A 13 5.62 4.67 2.16
N ARG A 14 5.28 5.18 3.36
CA ARG A 14 5.20 4.35 4.57
C ARG A 14 4.06 3.33 4.53
N LEU A 15 2.90 3.72 4.02
CA LEU A 15 1.76 2.83 3.84
C LEU A 15 2.05 1.77 2.77
N PHE A 16 2.76 2.15 1.70
CA PHE A 16 3.22 1.23 0.67
C PHE A 16 4.22 0.21 1.24
N ILE A 17 5.17 0.65 2.07
CA ILE A 17 6.10 -0.26 2.77
C ILE A 17 5.34 -1.21 3.71
N LEU A 18 4.35 -0.72 4.45
CA LEU A 18 3.52 -1.56 5.32
C LEU A 18 2.67 -2.56 4.54
N LEU A 19 2.09 -2.15 3.41
CA LEU A 19 1.40 -3.04 2.49
C LEU A 19 2.35 -4.12 1.98
N LEU A 20 3.55 -3.73 1.54
CA LEU A 20 4.54 -4.64 0.98
C LEU A 20 5.03 -5.64 2.05
N MET A 21 5.23 -5.18 3.29
CA MET A 21 5.52 -6.04 4.45
C MET A 21 4.37 -6.99 4.75
N ALA A 22 3.12 -6.54 4.71
CA ALA A 22 1.95 -7.41 4.91
C ALA A 22 1.84 -8.47 3.81
N ILE A 23 2.08 -8.08 2.54
CA ILE A 23 2.13 -9.02 1.42
C ILE A 23 3.25 -10.05 1.63
N ILE A 24 4.43 -9.62 2.07
CA ILE A 24 5.56 -10.52 2.36
C ILE A 24 5.21 -11.49 3.50
N LEU A 25 4.60 -11.01 4.58
CA LEU A 25 4.18 -11.84 5.72
C LEU A 25 3.14 -12.87 5.30
N ILE A 26 2.11 -12.47 4.55
CA ILE A 26 1.09 -13.38 4.03
C ILE A 26 1.71 -14.40 3.07
N ALA A 27 2.65 -13.99 2.22
CA ALA A 27 3.38 -14.89 1.33
C ALA A 27 4.28 -15.88 2.10
N LEU A 28 4.90 -15.46 3.20
CA LEU A 28 5.69 -16.32 4.07
C LEU A 28 4.83 -17.36 4.79
N GLU A 29 3.69 -16.96 5.35
CA GLU A 29 2.78 -17.89 6.02
C GLU A 29 2.16 -18.89 5.03
N ALA A 30 1.79 -18.43 3.83
CA ALA A 30 1.30 -19.31 2.77
C ALA A 30 2.37 -20.29 2.27
N ARG A 31 3.66 -19.89 2.27
CA ARG A 31 4.79 -20.77 1.96
C ARG A 31 4.93 -21.88 2.99
N GLU A 32 4.79 -21.56 4.28
CA GLU A 32 4.94 -22.53 5.37
C GLU A 32 3.86 -23.63 5.30
N ARG A 33 2.59 -23.25 5.09
CA ARG A 33 1.50 -24.23 4.90
C ARG A 33 1.70 -25.15 3.69
N ASN A 34 2.36 -24.65 2.65
CA ASN A 34 2.66 -25.46 1.47
C ASN A 34 3.86 -26.38 1.67
N LEU A 35 4.83 -26.02 2.51
CA LEU A 35 5.95 -26.91 2.85
C LEU A 35 5.43 -28.19 3.52
N ASP A 36 4.43 -28.09 4.40
CA ASP A 36 3.81 -29.26 5.05
C ASP A 36 3.13 -30.20 4.04
N ASN A 37 2.44 -29.64 3.04
CA ASN A 37 1.77 -30.44 2.00
C ASN A 37 2.79 -31.09 1.06
N ILE A 38 3.83 -30.35 0.70
CA ILE A 38 4.96 -30.83 -0.09
C ILE A 38 5.67 -31.99 0.63
N GLU A 39 5.89 -31.87 1.94
CA GLU A 39 6.58 -32.90 2.73
C GLU A 39 5.75 -34.19 2.80
N LYS A 40 4.42 -34.09 2.93
CA LYS A 40 3.51 -35.24 2.85
C LYS A 40 3.54 -35.94 1.49
N GLU A 41 3.49 -35.18 0.39
CA GLU A 41 3.57 -35.74 -0.97
C GLU A 41 4.94 -36.39 -1.21
N LYS A 42 6.03 -35.77 -0.73
CA LYS A 42 7.39 -36.34 -0.78
C LYS A 42 7.47 -37.70 -0.09
N TYR A 43 6.91 -37.84 1.12
CA TYR A 43 6.89 -39.12 1.84
C TYR A 43 6.14 -40.22 1.08
N GLN A 44 5.01 -39.87 0.43
CA GLN A 44 4.25 -40.83 -0.37
C GLN A 44 5.09 -41.34 -1.57
N ILE A 45 5.79 -40.44 -2.24
CA ILE A 45 6.61 -40.73 -3.42
C ILE A 45 7.87 -41.51 -3.06
N GLU A 46 8.55 -41.17 -1.96
CA GLU A 46 9.67 -41.95 -1.42
C GLU A 46 9.24 -43.40 -1.11
N GLY A 47 8.01 -43.56 -0.59
CA GLY A 47 7.38 -44.86 -0.40
C GLY A 47 7.27 -45.66 -1.72
N GLU A 48 6.76 -45.04 -2.78
CA GLU A 48 6.63 -45.68 -4.10
C GLU A 48 7.99 -46.03 -4.71
N ILE A 49 8.98 -45.14 -4.63
CA ILE A 49 10.35 -45.37 -5.10
C ILE A 49 10.98 -46.56 -4.36
N SER A 50 10.83 -46.63 -3.04
CA SER A 50 11.36 -47.73 -2.24
C SER A 50 10.74 -49.08 -2.63
N GLY A 51 9.44 -49.11 -2.90
CA GLY A 51 8.73 -50.31 -3.35
C GLY A 51 9.21 -50.80 -4.71
N ILE A 52 9.42 -49.88 -5.67
CA ILE A 52 9.96 -50.22 -7.00
C ILE A 52 11.40 -50.70 -6.91
N ALA A 53 12.25 -50.05 -6.10
CA ALA A 53 13.64 -50.43 -5.91
C ALA A 53 13.78 -51.86 -5.33
N GLU A 54 12.91 -52.23 -4.38
CA GLU A 54 12.90 -53.58 -3.82
C GLU A 54 12.48 -54.62 -4.85
N GLN A 55 11.48 -54.32 -5.70
CA GLN A 55 11.11 -55.20 -6.81
C GLN A 55 12.25 -55.41 -7.81
N VAL A 56 12.99 -54.35 -8.14
CA VAL A 56 14.18 -54.45 -9.01
C VAL A 56 15.22 -55.36 -8.37
N ARG A 57 15.50 -55.18 -7.08
CA ARG A 57 16.48 -55.98 -6.34
C ARG A 57 16.13 -57.46 -6.31
N GLN A 58 14.85 -57.81 -6.09
CA GLN A 58 14.39 -59.20 -6.14
C GLN A 58 14.62 -59.81 -7.52
N LYS A 59 14.29 -59.08 -8.59
CA LYS A 59 14.49 -59.54 -9.96
C LYS A 59 15.97 -59.70 -10.33
N GLU A 60 16.87 -58.90 -9.77
CA GLU A 60 18.32 -59.07 -9.95
C GLU A 60 18.83 -60.37 -9.34
N VAL A 61 18.33 -60.74 -8.16
CA VAL A 61 18.67 -62.01 -7.51
C VAL A 61 18.19 -63.18 -8.38
N ASP A 62 16.94 -63.13 -8.87
CA ASP A 62 16.40 -64.16 -9.76
C ASP A 62 17.23 -64.30 -11.04
N LEU A 63 17.56 -63.18 -11.69
CA LEU A 63 18.39 -63.18 -12.90
C LEU A 63 19.78 -63.76 -12.65
N ALA A 64 20.38 -63.46 -11.49
CA ALA A 64 21.68 -63.99 -11.10
C ALA A 64 21.63 -65.52 -10.89
N THR A 65 20.55 -66.05 -10.31
CA THR A 65 20.37 -67.51 -10.15
C THR A 65 20.22 -68.21 -11.49
N GLN A 66 19.39 -67.67 -12.41
CA GLN A 66 19.22 -68.21 -13.77
C GLN A 66 20.54 -68.21 -14.56
N THR A 67 21.31 -67.12 -14.46
CA THR A 67 22.63 -67.02 -15.11
C THR A 67 23.62 -68.06 -14.58
N ARG A 68 23.61 -68.34 -13.27
CA ARG A 68 24.43 -69.40 -12.66
C ARG A 68 24.03 -70.78 -13.18
N LEU A 69 22.72 -71.05 -13.28
CA LEU A 69 22.19 -72.31 -13.80
C LEU A 69 22.56 -72.51 -15.27
N GLN A 70 22.43 -71.47 -16.09
CA GLN A 70 22.87 -71.47 -17.49
C GLN A 70 24.37 -71.78 -17.62
N LYS A 71 25.23 -71.16 -16.79
CA LYS A 71 26.68 -71.44 -16.78
C LYS A 71 26.98 -72.90 -16.42
N ARG A 72 26.24 -73.49 -15.48
CA ARG A 72 26.38 -74.92 -15.13
C ARG A 72 26.00 -75.81 -16.32
N LEU A 73 24.82 -75.59 -16.92
CA LEU A 73 24.38 -76.35 -18.08
C LEU A 73 25.35 -76.26 -19.25
N ARG A 74 25.87 -75.05 -19.57
CA ARG A 74 26.88 -74.88 -20.62
C ARG A 74 28.16 -75.69 -20.36
N ARG A 75 28.62 -75.77 -19.11
CA ARG A 75 29.79 -76.58 -18.73
C ARG A 75 29.53 -78.07 -18.94
N GLU A 76 28.34 -78.55 -18.55
CA GLU A 76 27.97 -79.95 -18.78
C GLU A 76 27.78 -80.27 -20.26
N ILE A 77 27.22 -79.35 -21.04
CA ILE A 77 27.12 -79.51 -22.50
C ILE A 77 28.52 -79.54 -23.12
N ALA A 78 29.46 -78.71 -22.67
CA ALA A 78 30.83 -78.73 -23.18
C ALA A 78 31.54 -80.07 -22.90
N SER A 79 31.35 -80.65 -21.70
CA SER A 79 31.91 -81.97 -21.37
C SER A 79 31.24 -83.09 -22.17
N GLN A 80 29.93 -83.02 -22.37
CA GLN A 80 29.18 -83.96 -23.21
C GLN A 80 29.50 -83.81 -24.69
N LYS A 81 29.75 -82.60 -25.19
CA LYS A 81 30.18 -82.36 -26.56
C LYS A 81 31.51 -83.02 -26.82
N ASN A 82 32.48 -82.92 -25.91
CA ASN A 82 33.77 -83.57 -26.08
C ASN A 82 33.66 -85.11 -26.12
N THR A 83 32.75 -85.71 -25.34
CA THR A 83 32.49 -87.15 -25.39
C THR A 83 31.72 -87.56 -26.64
N ALA A 84 30.74 -86.76 -27.07
CA ALA A 84 30.01 -86.96 -28.32
C ALA A 84 30.90 -86.80 -29.56
N THR A 85 31.80 -85.80 -29.62
CA THR A 85 32.76 -85.65 -30.72
C THR A 85 33.74 -86.82 -30.76
N ARG A 86 34.16 -87.34 -29.59
CA ARG A 86 34.99 -88.56 -29.53
C ARG A 86 34.23 -89.77 -30.04
N SER A 87 32.96 -89.94 -29.70
CA SER A 87 32.15 -91.04 -30.24
C SER A 87 31.90 -90.87 -31.74
N LEU A 88 31.62 -89.66 -32.23
CA LEU A 88 31.45 -89.36 -33.66
C LEU A 88 32.72 -89.62 -34.47
N ASN A 89 33.89 -89.21 -33.96
CA ASN A 89 35.17 -89.52 -34.59
C ASN A 89 35.48 -91.03 -34.55
N ALA A 90 35.03 -91.76 -33.51
CA ALA A 90 35.10 -93.21 -33.49
C ALA A 90 34.15 -93.85 -34.53
N LEU A 91 32.97 -93.27 -34.76
CA LEU A 91 32.06 -93.66 -35.83
C LEU A 91 32.63 -93.40 -37.22
N GLU A 92 33.33 -92.28 -37.40
CA GLU A 92 33.97 -91.95 -38.68
C GLU A 92 35.17 -92.88 -38.95
N LYS A 93 35.95 -93.19 -37.90
CA LYS A 93 36.99 -94.23 -37.97
C LYS A 93 36.41 -95.61 -38.27
N SER A 94 35.26 -95.98 -37.69
CA SER A 94 34.62 -97.27 -37.98
C SER A 94 33.98 -97.31 -39.38
N ARG A 95 33.43 -96.20 -39.86
CA ARG A 95 32.97 -96.05 -41.24
C ARG A 95 34.12 -96.16 -42.25
N ASN A 96 35.30 -95.66 -41.91
CA ASN A 96 36.53 -95.89 -42.68
C ASN A 96 37.04 -97.35 -42.53
N ALA A 97 36.85 -97.99 -41.38
CA ALA A 97 37.10 -99.43 -41.20
C ALA A 97 36.13 -100.31 -42.02
N LYS A 98 35.00 -99.77 -42.48
CA LYS A 98 34.13 -100.42 -43.48
C LYS A 98 34.85 -100.64 -44.83
N ARG A 99 35.93 -99.90 -45.14
CA ARG A 99 36.85 -100.19 -46.27
C ARG A 99 37.83 -101.33 -45.99
N LEU A 100 37.98 -101.77 -44.74
CA LEU A 100 38.74 -102.97 -44.34
C LEU A 100 37.88 -104.26 -44.34
N ARG A 101 36.58 -104.14 -44.63
CA ARG A 101 35.61 -105.24 -44.61
C ARG A 101 35.96 -106.36 -45.61
N ASP A 102 36.71 -106.05 -46.65
CA ASP A 102 37.12 -107.01 -47.69
C ASP A 102 38.28 -107.94 -47.26
N LYS A 103 38.80 -107.82 -46.03
CA LYS A 103 39.95 -108.60 -45.54
C LYS A 103 39.69 -109.43 -44.27
N LEU A 104 38.45 -109.48 -43.78
CA LEU A 104 38.11 -110.15 -42.51
C LEU A 104 37.17 -111.35 -42.73
N PRO A 105 37.36 -112.48 -42.01
CA PRO A 105 36.47 -113.64 -42.11
C PRO A 105 35.05 -113.32 -41.60
N PRO A 106 34.00 -113.97 -42.16
CA PRO A 106 32.59 -113.55 -42.02
C PRO A 106 32.10 -113.41 -40.58
N TRP A 107 32.55 -114.28 -39.67
CA TRP A 107 32.12 -114.27 -38.28
C TRP A 107 32.70 -113.09 -37.48
N LYS A 108 33.95 -112.68 -37.74
CA LYS A 108 34.54 -111.46 -37.14
C LYS A 108 33.88 -110.19 -37.69
N ALA A 109 33.39 -110.23 -38.93
CA ALA A 109 32.67 -109.11 -39.51
C ALA A 109 31.34 -108.85 -38.79
N ILE A 110 30.65 -109.90 -38.32
CA ILE A 110 29.40 -109.79 -37.55
C ILE A 110 29.64 -109.20 -36.16
N GLU A 111 30.65 -109.67 -35.44
CA GLU A 111 31.03 -109.14 -34.11
C GLU A 111 31.44 -107.65 -34.19
N HIS A 112 32.20 -107.29 -35.24
CA HIS A 112 32.53 -105.90 -35.52
C HIS A 112 31.29 -105.06 -35.88
N LEU A 113 30.32 -105.64 -36.59
CA LEU A 113 29.08 -104.95 -36.94
C LEU A 113 28.23 -104.67 -35.69
N HIS A 114 28.14 -105.63 -34.77
CA HIS A 114 27.43 -105.46 -33.51
C HIS A 114 28.04 -104.34 -32.66
N THR A 115 29.37 -104.34 -32.48
CA THR A 115 30.07 -103.30 -31.71
C THR A 115 29.91 -101.90 -32.34
N VAL A 116 29.91 -101.81 -33.67
CA VAL A 116 29.67 -100.54 -34.39
C VAL A 116 28.22 -100.08 -34.27
N VAL A 117 27.24 -100.99 -34.35
CA VAL A 117 25.82 -100.64 -34.17
C VAL A 117 25.55 -100.19 -32.73
N GLU A 118 26.09 -100.88 -31.73
CA GLU A 118 25.98 -100.47 -30.32
C GLU A 118 26.63 -99.10 -30.07
N GLY A 119 27.79 -98.84 -30.68
CA GLY A 119 28.44 -97.54 -30.65
C GLY A 119 27.62 -96.43 -31.32
N ASN A 120 26.96 -96.72 -32.44
CA ASN A 120 26.05 -95.80 -33.13
C ASN A 120 24.82 -95.47 -32.28
N ILE A 121 24.22 -96.47 -31.64
CA ILE A 121 23.06 -96.28 -30.76
C ILE A 121 23.44 -95.40 -29.57
N LYS A 122 24.58 -95.66 -28.90
CA LYS A 122 25.09 -94.82 -27.81
C LYS A 122 25.39 -93.38 -28.27
N ALA A 123 25.94 -93.21 -29.47
CA ALA A 123 26.19 -91.88 -30.03
C ALA A 123 24.89 -91.11 -30.34
N ALA A 124 23.87 -91.79 -30.86
CA ALA A 124 22.55 -91.22 -31.09
C ALA A 124 21.83 -90.86 -29.78
N GLU A 125 21.94 -91.70 -28.74
CA GLU A 125 21.38 -91.38 -27.41
C GLU A 125 22.04 -90.12 -26.83
N MET A 126 23.36 -89.98 -26.98
CA MET A 126 24.10 -88.80 -26.54
C MET A 126 23.75 -87.54 -27.34
N SER A 127 23.48 -87.65 -28.65
CA SER A 127 23.06 -86.51 -29.47
C SER A 127 21.65 -86.04 -29.11
N VAL A 128 20.74 -86.95 -28.76
CA VAL A 128 19.40 -86.62 -28.24
C VAL A 128 19.50 -85.92 -26.89
N LYS A 129 20.31 -86.44 -25.95
CA LYS A 129 20.55 -85.77 -24.65
C LYS A 129 21.18 -84.38 -24.81
N TYR A 130 22.06 -84.20 -25.80
CA TYR A 130 22.64 -82.91 -26.14
C TYR A 130 21.57 -81.94 -26.68
N ALA A 131 20.70 -82.40 -27.58
CA ALA A 131 19.62 -81.59 -28.15
C ALA A 131 18.64 -81.12 -27.06
N ASP A 132 18.25 -82.00 -26.15
CA ASP A 132 17.37 -81.67 -25.01
C ASP A 132 17.97 -80.58 -24.12
N ARG A 133 19.26 -80.73 -23.75
CA ARG A 133 19.98 -79.72 -22.96
C ARG A 133 20.16 -78.39 -23.69
N ALA A 134 20.33 -78.43 -25.02
CA ALA A 134 20.40 -77.23 -25.83
C ALA A 134 19.06 -76.47 -25.84
N LEU A 135 17.93 -77.18 -25.91
CA LEU A 135 16.58 -76.60 -25.79
C LEU A 135 16.38 -75.96 -24.41
N MET A 136 16.80 -76.61 -23.31
CA MET A 136 16.73 -76.01 -21.97
C MET A 136 17.49 -74.68 -21.87
N ILE A 137 18.65 -74.55 -22.52
CA ILE A 137 19.39 -73.28 -22.56
C ILE A 137 18.63 -72.21 -23.33
N ILE A 138 17.94 -72.57 -24.42
CA ILE A 138 17.11 -71.64 -25.20
C ILE A 138 15.97 -71.11 -24.33
N ASP A 139 15.30 -71.98 -23.57
CA ASP A 139 14.22 -71.58 -22.66
C ASP A 139 14.72 -70.67 -21.53
N ILE A 140 15.87 -70.99 -20.95
CA ILE A 140 16.51 -70.13 -19.94
C ILE A 140 16.89 -68.76 -20.54
N ASN A 141 17.42 -68.72 -21.77
CA ASN A 141 17.74 -67.46 -22.44
C ASN A 141 16.48 -66.62 -22.69
N ARG A 142 15.36 -67.27 -23.03
CA ARG A 142 14.08 -66.61 -23.21
C ARG A 142 13.57 -66.02 -21.88
N GLY A 143 13.71 -66.75 -20.78
CA GLY A 143 13.41 -66.24 -19.43
C GLY A 143 14.26 -65.04 -19.05
N ILE A 144 15.58 -65.11 -19.27
CA ILE A 144 16.52 -64.00 -19.05
C ILE A 144 16.14 -62.76 -19.87
N ALA A 145 15.79 -62.93 -21.15
CA ALA A 145 15.38 -61.83 -22.01
C ALA A 145 14.10 -61.17 -21.51
N ALA A 146 13.09 -61.95 -21.10
CA ALA A 146 11.85 -61.42 -20.53
C ALA A 146 12.11 -60.61 -19.25
N HIS A 147 12.93 -61.12 -18.33
CA HIS A 147 13.32 -60.40 -17.11
C HIS A 147 14.09 -59.11 -17.41
N THR A 148 14.94 -59.10 -18.44
CA THR A 148 15.70 -57.90 -18.82
C THR A 148 14.79 -56.79 -19.33
N VAL A 149 13.76 -57.14 -20.11
CA VAL A 149 12.74 -56.18 -20.59
C VAL A 149 11.92 -55.62 -19.42
N GLU A 150 11.48 -56.48 -18.50
CA GLU A 150 10.74 -56.07 -17.30
C GLU A 150 11.58 -55.13 -16.42
N ARG A 151 12.87 -55.43 -16.25
CA ARG A 151 13.82 -54.59 -15.52
C ARG A 151 13.93 -53.19 -16.15
N THR A 152 14.12 -53.11 -17.47
CA THR A 152 14.18 -51.82 -18.17
C THR A 152 12.89 -51.03 -18.00
N ARG A 153 11.73 -51.71 -17.99
CA ARG A 153 10.44 -51.06 -17.73
C ARG A 153 10.36 -50.46 -16.33
N LEU A 154 10.85 -51.16 -15.31
CA LEU A 154 10.87 -50.64 -13.93
C LEU A 154 11.82 -49.45 -13.77
N TYR A 155 13.02 -49.50 -14.36
CA TYR A 155 13.94 -48.34 -14.35
C TYR A 155 13.39 -47.13 -15.08
N ASN A 156 12.73 -47.33 -16.23
CA ASN A 156 12.06 -46.24 -16.93
C ASN A 156 10.93 -45.65 -16.09
N ARG A 157 10.18 -46.47 -15.36
CA ARG A 157 9.13 -45.98 -14.45
C ARG A 157 9.73 -45.19 -13.28
N LEU A 158 10.83 -45.67 -12.70
CA LEU A 158 11.56 -44.96 -11.64
C LEU A 158 12.04 -43.59 -12.15
N ALA A 159 12.69 -43.55 -13.32
CA ALA A 159 13.18 -42.33 -13.93
C ALA A 159 12.05 -41.35 -14.28
N LEU A 160 10.88 -41.86 -14.71
CA LEU A 160 9.71 -41.02 -14.97
C LEU A 160 9.17 -40.40 -13.68
N VAL A 161 9.04 -41.17 -12.59
CA VAL A 161 8.59 -40.64 -11.30
C VAL A 161 9.58 -39.59 -10.77
N GLU A 162 10.89 -39.82 -10.90
CA GLU A 162 11.93 -38.87 -10.49
C GLU A 162 11.94 -37.59 -11.37
N ALA A 163 11.69 -37.73 -12.67
CA ALA A 163 11.58 -36.58 -13.57
C ALA A 163 10.30 -35.77 -13.32
N ASP A 164 9.16 -36.44 -13.11
CA ASP A 164 7.87 -35.79 -12.87
C ASP A 164 7.88 -35.03 -11.54
N THR A 165 8.47 -35.62 -10.51
CA THR A 165 8.61 -34.98 -9.18
C THR A 165 9.43 -33.69 -9.22
N SER A 166 10.56 -33.68 -9.93
CA SER A 166 11.41 -32.48 -10.04
C SER A 166 10.76 -31.38 -10.88
N MET A 167 10.00 -31.74 -11.93
CA MET A 167 9.32 -30.80 -12.80
C MET A 167 8.07 -30.19 -12.14
N ASP A 168 7.27 -30.99 -11.46
CA ASP A 168 6.02 -30.53 -10.83
C ASP A 168 6.31 -29.61 -9.62
N TYR A 169 7.44 -29.85 -8.93
CA TYR A 169 7.93 -28.97 -7.87
C TYR A 169 8.33 -27.58 -8.40
N LEU A 170 9.00 -27.52 -9.54
CA LEU A 170 9.42 -26.26 -10.17
C LEU A 170 8.23 -25.49 -10.74
N LEU A 171 7.27 -26.17 -11.38
CA LEU A 171 6.11 -25.53 -12.00
C LEU A 171 5.07 -25.01 -10.98
N ARG A 172 4.94 -25.64 -9.80
CA ARG A 172 4.04 -25.15 -8.73
C ARG A 172 4.54 -23.86 -8.06
N GLN A 173 5.82 -23.51 -8.18
CA GLN A 173 6.42 -22.34 -7.53
C GLN A 173 5.97 -21.00 -8.17
N ASP A 174 5.48 -20.99 -9.41
CA ASP A 174 5.17 -19.76 -10.17
C ASP A 174 3.82 -19.11 -9.86
N ARG A 175 2.95 -19.72 -9.04
CA ARG A 175 1.63 -19.13 -8.72
C ARG A 175 1.59 -18.50 -7.32
N LEU A 176 2.42 -17.47 -7.13
CA LEU A 176 2.39 -16.60 -5.94
C LEU A 176 0.99 -16.04 -5.61
N LEU A 177 0.13 -15.86 -6.63
CA LEU A 177 -1.26 -15.41 -6.45
C LEU A 177 -2.26 -16.53 -6.10
N ALA A 178 -1.92 -17.80 -6.36
CA ALA A 178 -2.76 -18.94 -5.96
C ALA A 178 -2.61 -19.28 -4.47
N LEU A 179 -1.49 -18.86 -3.85
CA LEU A 179 -1.17 -18.99 -2.44
C LEU A 179 -2.05 -18.13 -1.51
N LEU A 180 -2.67 -17.08 -2.04
CA LEU A 180 -3.51 -16.16 -1.26
C LEU A 180 -4.92 -16.74 -1.08
N SER A 181 -5.42 -16.77 0.16
CA SER A 181 -6.79 -17.17 0.45
C SER A 181 -7.80 -16.21 -0.21
N SER A 182 -9.04 -16.64 -0.43
CA SER A 182 -10.08 -15.77 -1.00
C SER A 182 -10.31 -14.50 -0.16
N GLY A 183 -10.10 -14.57 1.16
CA GLY A 183 -10.16 -13.42 2.06
C GLY A 183 -9.00 -12.44 1.85
N ASP A 184 -7.78 -12.94 1.70
CA ASP A 184 -6.59 -12.10 1.50
C ASP A 184 -6.61 -11.40 0.15
N LYS A 185 -7.16 -12.07 -0.88
CA LYS A 185 -7.39 -11.47 -2.21
C LYS A 185 -8.35 -10.27 -2.13
N LEU A 186 -9.44 -10.39 -1.37
CA LEU A 186 -10.39 -9.31 -1.16
C LEU A 186 -9.77 -8.15 -0.36
N LEU A 187 -8.98 -8.46 0.68
CA LEU A 187 -8.30 -7.44 1.47
C LEU A 187 -7.29 -6.66 0.63
N LEU A 188 -6.44 -7.35 -0.14
CA LEU A 188 -5.47 -6.71 -1.03
C LEU A 188 -6.15 -5.86 -2.10
N LEU A 189 -7.26 -6.33 -2.67
CA LEU A 189 -8.04 -5.58 -3.65
C LEU A 189 -8.69 -4.34 -3.00
N ALA A 190 -9.24 -4.48 -1.79
CA ALA A 190 -9.81 -3.37 -1.05
C ALA A 190 -8.75 -2.31 -0.71
N LEU A 191 -7.56 -2.74 -0.27
CA LEU A 191 -6.48 -1.83 0.06
C LEU A 191 -5.92 -1.14 -1.18
N PHE A 192 -5.74 -1.88 -2.28
CA PHE A 192 -5.42 -1.32 -3.58
C PHE A 192 -6.44 -0.27 -4.00
N TYR A 193 -7.73 -0.56 -3.87
CA TYR A 193 -8.80 0.37 -4.19
C TYR A 193 -8.73 1.64 -3.33
N VAL A 194 -8.65 1.50 -2.00
CA VAL A 194 -8.55 2.63 -1.07
C VAL A 194 -7.29 3.45 -1.33
N PHE A 195 -6.19 2.83 -1.74
CA PHE A 195 -4.95 3.55 -1.98
C PHE A 195 -4.98 4.37 -3.27
N PHE A 196 -5.39 3.77 -4.39
CA PHE A 196 -5.41 4.44 -5.68
C PHE A 196 -6.65 5.32 -5.87
N PHE A 197 -7.81 4.82 -5.45
CA PHE A 197 -9.10 5.46 -5.66
C PHE A 197 -9.67 6.09 -4.39
N GLY A 198 -9.12 5.86 -3.20
CA GLY A 198 -9.63 6.46 -1.96
C GLY A 198 -9.64 7.99 -1.96
N PRO A 199 -8.56 8.69 -2.35
CA PRO A 199 -8.61 10.14 -2.50
C PRO A 199 -9.66 10.56 -3.55
N LEU A 200 -9.84 9.73 -4.58
CA LEU A 200 -10.75 10.00 -5.67
C LEU A 200 -12.22 9.95 -5.18
N THR A 201 -12.55 8.85 -4.51
CA THR A 201 -13.87 8.57 -3.96
C THR A 201 -14.19 9.54 -2.83
N PHE A 202 -13.22 9.88 -1.97
CA PHE A 202 -13.43 10.83 -0.89
C PHE A 202 -13.78 12.23 -1.40
N LYS A 203 -13.07 12.75 -2.42
CA LYS A 203 -13.44 14.03 -3.05
C LYS A 203 -14.83 13.96 -3.68
N SER A 204 -15.13 12.86 -4.38
CA SER A 204 -16.43 12.66 -4.99
C SER A 204 -17.55 12.61 -3.96
N LEU A 205 -17.37 11.87 -2.87
CA LEU A 205 -18.29 11.78 -1.74
C LEU A 205 -18.52 13.16 -1.09
N ASN A 206 -17.45 13.91 -0.84
CA ASN A 206 -17.57 15.26 -0.30
C ASN A 206 -18.38 16.18 -1.21
N TYR A 207 -18.16 16.11 -2.53
CA TYR A 207 -18.82 17.00 -3.48
C TYR A 207 -20.27 16.63 -3.80
N PHE A 208 -20.57 15.33 -3.93
CA PHE A 208 -21.89 14.84 -4.34
C PHE A 208 -22.79 14.48 -3.16
N VAL A 209 -22.23 14.20 -1.98
CA VAL A 209 -23.02 13.85 -0.80
C VAL A 209 -22.93 14.97 0.24
N LEU A 210 -21.75 15.23 0.81
CA LEU A 210 -21.66 16.17 1.95
C LEU A 210 -22.01 17.61 1.57
N ALA A 211 -21.57 18.08 0.40
CA ALA A 211 -21.83 19.46 0.01
C ALA A 211 -23.31 19.77 -0.28
N PRO A 212 -24.09 18.87 -0.91
CA PRO A 212 -25.54 19.01 -0.97
C PRO A 212 -26.23 18.96 0.40
N LEU A 213 -25.75 18.14 1.34
CA LEU A 213 -26.26 18.16 2.72
C LEU A 213 -25.99 19.51 3.39
N ALA A 214 -24.78 20.05 3.25
CA ALA A 214 -24.42 21.37 3.78
C ALA A 214 -25.29 22.49 3.18
N ARG A 215 -25.61 22.43 1.89
CA ARG A 215 -26.49 23.40 1.22
C ARG A 215 -27.93 23.37 1.77
N LYS A 216 -28.43 22.22 2.23
CA LYS A 216 -29.77 22.13 2.82
C LYS A 216 -29.81 22.61 4.27
N SER A 217 -28.66 22.73 4.92
CA SER A 217 -28.60 23.15 6.33
C SER A 217 -29.08 24.60 6.54
N PRO A 218 -29.66 24.92 7.71
CA PRO A 218 -30.04 26.28 8.06
C PRO A 218 -28.78 27.15 8.25
N PRO A 219 -28.87 28.46 8.00
CA PRO A 219 -27.74 29.37 8.20
C PRO A 219 -27.20 29.33 9.63
N ILE A 220 -25.90 29.54 9.77
CA ILE A 220 -25.21 29.72 11.04
C ILE A 220 -25.21 31.21 11.37
N VAL A 221 -25.86 31.58 12.47
CA VAL A 221 -25.69 32.89 13.13
C VAL A 221 -24.88 32.67 14.40
N ILE A 222 -23.82 33.46 14.61
CA ILE A 222 -22.95 33.28 15.79
C ILE A 222 -23.64 33.84 17.01
N ASN A 223 -24.05 35.11 17.00
CA ASN A 223 -24.78 35.78 18.07
C ASN A 223 -26.07 36.38 17.51
N ALA A 224 -27.21 35.73 17.79
CA ALA A 224 -28.52 36.10 17.26
C ALA A 224 -29.33 37.00 18.21
N GLU A 225 -28.92 37.14 19.47
CA GLU A 225 -29.70 37.76 20.56
C GLU A 225 -29.26 39.19 20.89
N ALA A 226 -28.54 39.85 20.00
CA ALA A 226 -27.92 41.14 20.28
C ALA A 226 -28.79 42.32 19.88
N ASP A 227 -28.79 43.39 20.68
CA ASP A 227 -29.70 44.54 20.54
C ASP A 227 -29.36 45.41 19.31
N ASP A 228 -30.38 45.99 18.69
CA ASP A 228 -30.24 46.79 17.46
C ASP A 228 -29.57 48.17 17.69
N HIS A 229 -29.27 48.51 18.95
CA HIS A 229 -28.59 49.75 19.35
C HIS A 229 -27.07 49.73 19.11
N GLU A 230 -26.51 48.56 18.83
CA GLU A 230 -25.07 48.32 18.70
C GLU A 230 -24.57 48.63 17.27
N ARG A 231 -23.64 49.57 17.14
CA ARG A 231 -23.19 50.09 15.84
C ARG A 231 -21.80 49.55 15.48
N ILE A 232 -21.69 49.13 14.23
CA ILE A 232 -20.41 48.88 13.57
C ILE A 232 -20.22 49.97 12.52
N SER A 233 -19.07 50.64 12.57
CA SER A 233 -18.70 51.58 11.52
C SER A 233 -17.35 51.22 10.93
N TYR A 234 -17.21 51.57 9.67
CA TYR A 234 -16.16 51.11 8.79
C TYR A 234 -15.44 52.34 8.26
N GLY A 235 -14.14 52.45 8.53
CA GLY A 235 -13.35 53.55 7.98
C GLY A 235 -12.98 53.34 6.51
N SER A 236 -12.20 54.24 5.96
CA SER A 236 -11.67 54.10 4.59
C SER A 236 -10.42 53.21 4.59
N PRO A 237 -10.19 52.41 3.53
CA PRO A 237 -8.96 51.66 3.38
C PRO A 237 -7.79 52.62 3.07
N GLU A 238 -6.75 52.57 3.88
CA GLU A 238 -5.56 53.42 3.79
C GLU A 238 -4.29 52.57 3.82
N SER A 239 -3.26 52.96 3.07
CA SER A 239 -1.97 52.23 3.07
C SER A 239 -1.15 52.53 4.34
N GLU A 240 -1.30 53.73 4.89
CA GLU A 240 -0.77 54.15 6.19
C GLU A 240 -1.87 54.87 6.96
N CYS A 241 -2.03 54.54 8.24
CA CYS A 241 -3.03 55.14 9.11
C CYS A 241 -2.33 55.77 10.32
N GLU A 242 -2.57 57.06 10.57
CA GLU A 242 -2.10 57.74 11.77
C GLU A 242 -3.12 57.60 12.89
N VAL A 243 -2.71 56.96 13.98
CA VAL A 243 -3.58 56.75 15.14
C VAL A 243 -3.13 57.65 16.28
N PRO A 244 -3.87 58.74 16.58
CA PRO A 244 -3.63 59.54 17.77
C PRO A 244 -4.12 58.79 19.01
N LEU A 245 -3.28 58.68 20.04
CA LEU A 245 -3.65 58.08 21.32
C LEU A 245 -4.20 59.12 22.30
N ALA A 246 -5.46 58.97 22.71
CA ALA A 246 -6.04 59.78 23.79
C ALA A 246 -5.58 59.31 25.17
N LYS A 247 -5.92 60.08 26.22
CA LYS A 247 -5.55 59.78 27.60
C LYS A 247 -6.25 58.49 28.06
N GLY A 248 -5.46 57.50 28.47
CA GLY A 248 -5.97 56.18 28.89
C GLY A 248 -6.17 55.20 27.74
N GLU A 249 -5.93 55.60 26.49
CA GLU A 249 -5.99 54.66 25.38
C GLU A 249 -4.68 53.88 25.24
N SER A 250 -4.82 52.61 24.88
CA SER A 250 -3.70 51.76 24.50
C SER A 250 -3.92 51.28 23.07
N LEU A 251 -2.82 51.28 22.29
CA LEU A 251 -2.79 50.72 20.95
C LEU A 251 -1.88 49.50 20.98
N ILE A 252 -2.43 48.35 20.64
CA ILE A 252 -1.68 47.09 20.56
C ILE A 252 -1.48 46.78 19.07
N VAL A 253 -0.24 46.77 18.60
CA VAL A 253 0.12 46.60 17.18
C VAL A 253 0.98 45.37 16.99
N ARG A 254 0.79 44.68 15.86
CA ARG A 254 1.63 43.56 15.46
C ARG A 254 3.03 44.05 15.03
N PRO A 255 4.12 43.31 15.31
CA PRO A 255 5.45 43.68 14.81
C PRO A 255 5.49 43.72 13.27
N GLY A 256 6.24 44.67 12.71
CA GLY A 256 6.36 44.91 11.25
C GLY A 256 5.21 45.72 10.63
N TRP A 257 4.30 46.23 11.46
CA TRP A 257 3.13 47.01 11.04
C TRP A 257 3.11 48.45 11.54
N TYR A 258 4.19 48.95 12.12
CA TYR A 258 4.28 50.33 12.58
C TYR A 258 5.57 50.95 12.07
N SER A 259 5.49 52.19 11.57
CA SER A 259 6.65 52.99 11.23
C SER A 259 6.64 54.22 12.15
N LEU A 260 7.79 54.53 12.77
CA LEU A 260 8.02 55.65 13.70
C LEU A 260 7.65 55.42 15.19
N ASN A 261 8.63 55.76 16.04
CA ASN A 261 8.54 55.83 17.50
C ASN A 261 8.56 57.30 17.92
N SER A 262 7.39 57.88 18.22
CA SER A 262 7.33 59.02 19.14
C SER A 262 7.64 58.54 20.56
N GLU A 263 8.33 59.37 21.35
CA GLU A 263 8.78 59.05 22.71
C GLU A 263 7.58 58.62 23.59
N GLY A 264 7.78 57.59 24.42
CA GLY A 264 6.73 57.07 25.30
C GLY A 264 6.97 55.64 25.76
N ARG A 265 6.13 55.16 26.69
CA ARG A 265 6.24 53.78 27.22
C ARG A 265 5.76 52.77 26.18
N THR A 266 6.64 51.82 25.88
CA THR A 266 6.35 50.70 24.98
C THR A 266 6.54 49.41 25.76
N ARG A 267 5.57 48.50 25.66
CA ARG A 267 5.61 47.21 26.34
C ARG A 267 5.37 46.09 25.34
N THR A 268 6.18 45.04 25.40
CA THR A 268 5.91 43.82 24.64
C THR A 268 4.86 42.98 25.36
N ARG A 269 3.80 42.60 24.65
CA ARG A 269 2.74 41.73 25.11
C ARG A 269 2.78 40.42 24.31
N ILE A 270 3.20 39.34 24.97
CA ILE A 270 3.38 38.03 24.30
C ILE A 270 2.06 37.53 23.69
N PHE A 271 0.93 37.72 24.37
CA PHE A 271 -0.40 37.37 23.88
C PHE A 271 -1.35 38.54 24.06
N TRP A 272 -2.16 38.84 23.02
CA TRP A 272 -3.16 39.90 23.11
C TRP A 272 -4.16 39.69 24.25
N ASP A 273 -4.60 38.45 24.52
CA ASP A 273 -5.34 38.11 25.74
C ASP A 273 -4.62 36.97 26.46
N THR A 274 -4.19 37.25 27.70
CA THR A 274 -3.49 36.29 28.54
C THR A 274 -4.42 35.19 29.06
N SER A 275 -5.73 35.43 29.12
CA SER A 275 -6.73 34.43 29.47
C SER A 275 -7.00 33.44 28.32
N ALA A 276 -6.68 33.84 27.09
CA ALA A 276 -6.88 33.07 25.87
C ALA A 276 -5.62 33.06 24.98
N PRO A 277 -4.50 32.49 25.44
CA PRO A 277 -3.22 32.54 24.72
C PRO A 277 -3.29 31.84 23.36
N PHE A 278 -4.00 30.72 23.31
CA PHE A 278 -4.25 29.95 22.09
C PHE A 278 -5.13 30.69 21.08
N ALA A 279 -6.14 31.42 21.54
CA ALA A 279 -6.97 32.24 20.66
C ALA A 279 -6.17 33.39 20.05
N SER A 280 -5.36 34.04 20.89
CA SER A 280 -4.46 35.11 20.47
C SER A 280 -3.47 34.60 19.42
N TYR A 281 -2.82 33.46 19.68
CA TYR A 281 -1.90 32.86 18.73
C TYR A 281 -2.56 32.51 17.39
N ALA A 282 -3.72 31.85 17.42
CA ALA A 282 -4.46 31.45 16.23
C ALA A 282 -4.89 32.64 15.36
N MET A 283 -5.18 33.80 15.97
CA MET A 283 -5.52 35.03 15.26
C MET A 283 -4.30 35.78 14.73
N GLY A 284 -3.08 35.33 15.03
CA GLY A 284 -1.83 36.04 14.69
C GLY A 284 -1.50 37.17 15.68
N LEU A 285 -2.16 37.20 16.83
CA LEU A 285 -2.04 38.21 17.88
C LEU A 285 -1.03 37.78 18.96
N PHE A 286 0.14 37.33 18.52
CA PHE A 286 1.24 36.94 19.38
C PHE A 286 2.41 37.91 19.21
N ASN A 287 3.19 38.09 20.27
CA ASN A 287 4.34 39.00 20.33
C ASN A 287 3.97 40.43 19.89
N MET A 288 2.88 40.97 20.42
CA MET A 288 2.38 42.29 20.09
C MET A 288 3.16 43.39 20.82
N THR A 289 3.20 44.59 20.25
CA THR A 289 3.75 45.78 20.88
C THR A 289 2.60 46.66 21.36
N GLU A 290 2.51 46.86 22.68
CA GLU A 290 1.56 47.76 23.31
C GLU A 290 2.20 49.13 23.47
N PHE A 291 1.57 50.14 22.87
CA PHE A 291 1.92 51.53 23.03
C PHE A 291 0.92 52.18 23.98
N LYS A 292 1.44 52.77 25.06
CA LYS A 292 0.66 53.61 25.97
C LYS A 292 1.15 55.04 25.88
N ARG A 293 0.23 55.96 26.09
CA ARG A 293 0.55 57.38 26.26
C ARG A 293 1.13 57.62 27.66
N ASP A 294 2.17 58.46 27.74
CA ASP A 294 2.65 59.04 29.02
C ASP A 294 1.99 60.42 29.24
N VAL A 295 1.97 60.90 30.48
CA VAL A 295 0.93 61.77 31.04
C VAL A 295 0.64 63.10 30.28
N ASP A 296 1.55 63.65 29.47
CA ASP A 296 1.41 65.04 28.98
C ASP A 296 1.41 65.29 27.45
N GLU A 297 1.71 64.33 26.57
CA GLU A 297 1.78 64.59 25.11
C GLU A 297 0.90 63.66 24.26
N THR A 298 0.26 64.20 23.20
CA THR A 298 -0.46 63.40 22.20
C THR A 298 0.52 62.55 21.41
N ARG A 299 0.49 61.25 21.66
CA ARG A 299 1.33 60.28 20.94
C ARG A 299 0.62 59.88 19.65
N ILE A 300 1.24 60.15 18.51
CA ILE A 300 0.77 59.70 17.20
C ILE A 300 1.63 58.50 16.78
N ILE A 301 0.98 57.43 16.37
CA ILE A 301 1.64 56.21 15.89
C ILE A 301 1.17 55.97 14.46
N ARG A 302 2.11 55.77 13.54
CA ARG A 302 1.76 55.39 12.16
C ARG A 302 1.76 53.89 12.04
N ILE A 303 0.63 53.36 11.59
CA ILE A 303 0.45 51.94 11.31
C ILE A 303 0.50 51.78 9.80
N GLY A 304 1.35 50.90 9.31
CA GLY A 304 1.61 50.65 7.89
C GLY A 304 2.40 49.36 7.73
N CYS A 305 2.16 48.62 6.65
CA CYS A 305 2.94 47.41 6.39
C CYS A 305 4.33 47.79 5.88
N GLU A 306 5.40 47.43 6.62
CA GLU A 306 6.78 47.72 6.20
C GLU A 306 7.22 46.85 5.01
N GLU A 307 6.69 45.62 4.92
CA GLU A 307 7.15 44.60 3.98
C GLU A 307 6.43 44.65 2.62
N ASP A 308 5.15 45.05 2.59
CA ASP A 308 4.30 44.98 1.39
C ASP A 308 3.43 46.24 1.23
N PRO A 309 3.76 47.13 0.28
CA PRO A 309 3.01 48.36 0.05
C PRO A 309 1.64 48.13 -0.60
N THR A 310 1.30 46.90 -1.01
CA THR A 310 -0.01 46.56 -1.59
C THR A 310 -1.06 46.20 -0.54
N GLN A 311 -0.67 46.12 0.73
CA GLN A 311 -1.56 45.86 1.85
C GLN A 311 -2.17 47.16 2.35
N ASN A 312 -3.49 47.18 2.38
CA ASN A 312 -4.25 48.29 2.94
C ASN A 312 -4.74 47.93 4.34
N ILE A 313 -4.70 48.92 5.23
CA ILE A 313 -5.23 48.86 6.57
C ILE A 313 -6.63 49.45 6.56
N PHE A 314 -7.50 48.84 7.35
CA PHE A 314 -8.90 49.16 7.39
C PHE A 314 -9.39 49.17 8.85
N PRO A 315 -9.77 50.32 9.40
CA PRO A 315 -10.28 50.40 10.76
C PRO A 315 -11.75 50.00 10.82
N VAL A 316 -12.06 49.10 11.74
CA VAL A 316 -13.42 48.69 12.10
C VAL A 316 -13.70 49.18 13.50
N HIS A 317 -14.58 50.18 13.61
CA HIS A 317 -15.02 50.69 14.90
C HIS A 317 -16.23 49.89 15.39
N LEU A 318 -16.13 49.42 16.63
CA LEU A 318 -17.13 48.66 17.34
C LEU A 318 -17.63 49.53 18.49
N ASP A 319 -18.93 49.82 18.52
CA ASP A 319 -19.58 50.55 19.60
C ASP A 319 -20.50 49.58 20.35
N ASP A 320 -20.05 49.14 21.53
CA ASP A 320 -20.71 48.11 22.34
C ASP A 320 -21.17 46.89 21.53
N HIS A 321 -20.32 46.45 20.59
CA HIS A 321 -20.73 45.48 19.58
C HIS A 321 -20.68 44.03 20.12
N PRO A 322 -21.64 43.16 19.78
CA PRO A 322 -21.82 41.84 20.38
C PRO A 322 -20.86 40.81 19.79
N GLY A 323 -20.22 41.16 18.67
CA GLY A 323 -19.17 40.37 18.08
C GLY A 323 -18.84 40.72 16.64
N TYR A 324 -17.56 40.88 16.35
CA TYR A 324 -17.04 40.96 14.99
C TYR A 324 -15.98 39.87 14.77
N VAL A 325 -16.22 38.98 13.81
CA VAL A 325 -15.28 37.91 13.45
C VAL A 325 -14.27 38.47 12.47
N VAL A 326 -12.99 38.32 12.80
CA VAL A 326 -11.90 38.58 11.86
C VAL A 326 -11.21 37.27 11.54
N ARG A 327 -10.89 37.06 10.27
CA ARG A 327 -10.16 35.89 9.82
C ARG A 327 -8.71 35.94 10.33
N GLN A 328 -8.18 34.77 10.65
CA GLN A 328 -6.83 34.60 11.19
C GLN A 328 -5.77 35.32 10.34
N GLY A 329 -4.89 36.07 10.99
CA GLY A 329 -3.75 36.74 10.36
C GLY A 329 -4.06 38.10 9.73
N HIS A 330 -5.33 38.51 9.67
CA HIS A 330 -5.74 39.82 9.15
C HIS A 330 -5.78 40.92 10.22
N VAL A 331 -5.70 40.60 11.51
CA VAL A 331 -5.68 41.63 12.55
C VAL A 331 -4.27 42.24 12.64
N VAL A 332 -4.21 43.56 12.52
CA VAL A 332 -2.96 44.35 12.55
C VAL A 332 -2.79 45.02 13.90
N ALA A 333 -3.83 45.73 14.33
CA ALA A 333 -3.82 46.46 15.58
C ALA A 333 -5.20 46.50 16.22
N THR A 334 -5.23 46.80 17.51
CA THR A 334 -6.46 47.04 18.26
C THR A 334 -6.27 48.26 19.15
N ALA A 335 -7.27 49.14 19.18
CA ALA A 335 -7.34 50.29 20.07
C ALA A 335 -8.62 50.22 20.91
N GLY A 336 -8.52 50.61 22.19
CA GLY A 336 -9.66 50.66 23.12
C GLY A 336 -9.54 49.65 24.26
N GLU A 337 -9.77 50.11 25.49
CA GLU A 337 -9.65 49.29 26.70
C GLU A 337 -10.84 48.36 26.94
N ALA A 338 -12.03 48.70 26.40
CA ALA A 338 -13.25 47.89 26.53
C ALA A 338 -13.35 46.76 25.50
N LEU A 339 -12.35 46.64 24.61
CA LEU A 339 -12.32 45.59 23.59
C LEU A 339 -11.92 44.26 24.24
N THR A 340 -12.77 43.26 24.09
CA THR A 340 -12.56 41.90 24.62
C THR A 340 -12.62 40.88 23.49
N MET A 341 -11.92 39.75 23.66
CA MET A 341 -12.00 38.64 22.70
C MET A 341 -12.86 37.53 23.29
N ALA A 342 -14.00 37.29 22.65
CA ALA A 342 -14.89 36.20 23.01
C ALA A 342 -14.64 34.98 22.10
N ARG A 343 -15.06 33.82 22.59
CA ARG A 343 -14.92 32.53 21.90
C ARG A 343 -16.22 31.75 21.98
N LYS A 344 -16.66 31.22 20.84
CA LYS A 344 -17.83 30.34 20.76
C LYS A 344 -17.45 29.01 20.16
N TRP A 345 -17.62 27.95 20.95
CA TRP A 345 -17.38 26.57 20.55
C TRP A 345 -18.64 25.95 19.96
N ARG A 346 -18.46 25.19 18.89
CA ARG A 346 -19.55 24.48 18.21
C ARG A 346 -19.20 23.01 17.95
N LEU A 347 -18.72 22.34 18.99
CA LEU A 347 -18.33 20.92 18.94
C LEU A 347 -19.52 20.00 18.60
N TRP A 348 -20.73 20.39 18.97
CA TRP A 348 -21.94 19.58 18.75
C TRP A 348 -22.72 19.97 17.48
N ASP A 349 -22.28 21.00 16.74
CA ASP A 349 -22.89 21.37 15.46
C ASP A 349 -22.13 20.71 14.32
N TRP A 350 -22.71 19.65 13.74
CA TRP A 350 -22.11 18.93 12.60
C TRP A 350 -21.78 19.86 11.43
N LYS A 351 -22.49 20.99 11.28
CA LYS A 351 -22.21 21.99 10.24
C LYS A 351 -20.85 22.65 10.46
N SER A 352 -20.51 22.97 11.71
CA SER A 352 -19.21 23.54 12.07
C SER A 352 -18.05 22.58 11.78
N TRP A 353 -18.28 21.27 11.88
CA TRP A 353 -17.33 20.24 11.44
C TRP A 353 -17.14 20.24 9.92
N VAL A 354 -18.24 20.32 9.17
CA VAL A 354 -18.18 20.40 7.69
C VAL A 354 -17.46 21.68 7.23
N PHE A 355 -17.60 22.77 7.98
CA PHE A 355 -16.92 24.04 7.72
C PHE A 355 -15.47 24.06 8.20
N GLY A 356 -15.03 23.06 8.96
CA GLY A 356 -13.71 23.05 9.59
C GLY A 356 -13.49 24.22 10.56
N ASN A 357 -14.58 24.85 11.02
CA ASN A 357 -14.63 26.03 11.88
C ASN A 357 -15.40 25.65 13.15
N ILE A 358 -14.76 24.79 13.95
CA ILE A 358 -15.31 24.25 15.21
C ILE A 358 -15.36 25.34 16.31
N ARG A 359 -14.57 26.40 16.13
CA ARG A 359 -14.49 27.54 17.04
C ARG A 359 -14.49 28.85 16.25
N TYR A 360 -15.24 29.81 16.76
CA TYR A 360 -15.18 31.21 16.34
C TYR A 360 -14.54 32.03 17.45
N ALA A 361 -13.50 32.79 17.11
CA ALA A 361 -12.99 33.86 17.96
C ALA A 361 -13.38 35.19 17.31
N TYR A 362 -13.89 36.11 18.11
CA TYR A 362 -14.43 37.39 17.67
C TYR A 362 -14.20 38.45 18.73
N PHE A 363 -14.20 39.71 18.31
CA PHE A 363 -14.02 40.87 19.18
C PHE A 363 -15.37 41.44 19.61
N THR A 364 -15.49 41.79 20.89
CA THR A 364 -16.69 42.32 21.53
C THR A 364 -16.39 43.59 22.32
N GLY A 365 -17.40 44.43 22.52
CA GLY A 365 -17.30 45.67 23.28
C GLY A 365 -16.96 46.89 22.41
N THR A 366 -16.41 47.93 23.05
CA THR A 366 -16.15 49.22 22.40
C THR A 366 -14.66 49.41 22.10
N GLY A 367 -14.34 49.66 20.83
CA GLY A 367 -12.97 49.87 20.38
C GLY A 367 -12.82 49.81 18.87
N THR A 368 -11.59 49.96 18.38
CA THR A 368 -11.26 49.88 16.96
C THR A 368 -10.36 48.70 16.68
N VAL A 369 -10.74 47.85 15.74
CA VAL A 369 -9.92 46.76 15.21
C VAL A 369 -9.38 47.16 13.85
N TYR A 370 -8.07 47.26 13.72
CA TYR A 370 -7.40 47.54 12.46
C TYR A 370 -7.09 46.23 11.75
N ILE A 371 -7.58 46.11 10.52
CA ILE A 371 -7.54 44.87 9.76
C ILE A 371 -6.79 45.11 8.45
N SER A 372 -5.96 44.16 8.04
CA SER A 372 -5.28 44.18 6.75
C SER A 372 -6.06 43.43 5.69
N GLY A 373 -6.03 43.97 4.47
CA GLY A 373 -6.51 43.29 3.27
C GLY A 373 -5.56 43.53 2.10
N HIS A 374 -5.50 42.56 1.19
CA HIS A 374 -4.67 42.68 -0.01
C HIS A 374 -5.46 43.27 -1.18
N GLY A 375 -4.86 44.25 -1.87
CA GLY A 375 -5.47 44.93 -3.00
C GLY A 375 -6.68 45.76 -2.58
N LYS A 376 -7.73 45.79 -3.43
CA LYS A 376 -8.93 46.56 -3.13
C LYS A 376 -9.78 45.85 -2.08
N VAL A 377 -9.94 46.49 -0.92
CA VAL A 377 -10.88 46.07 0.12
C VAL A 377 -12.22 46.76 -0.14
N SER A 378 -13.31 46.03 -0.01
CA SER A 378 -14.67 46.57 -0.14
C SER A 378 -15.52 46.11 1.03
N ILE A 379 -16.37 47.02 1.48
CA ILE A 379 -17.34 46.78 2.54
C ILE A 379 -18.66 46.42 1.87
N ASN A 380 -19.33 45.42 2.43
CA ASN A 380 -20.70 45.14 2.08
C ASN A 380 -21.57 45.25 3.32
N ASN A 381 -22.59 46.11 3.27
CA ASN A 381 -23.51 46.34 4.38
C ASN A 381 -24.92 45.83 4.07
N ASP A 382 -25.36 45.90 2.81
CA ASP A 382 -26.77 45.78 2.45
C ASP A 382 -27.05 44.75 1.35
N ASN A 383 -26.03 44.11 0.76
CA ASN A 383 -26.30 43.16 -0.32
C ASN A 383 -26.86 41.85 0.24
N VAL A 384 -28.13 41.62 -0.07
CA VAL A 384 -28.83 40.38 0.21
C VAL A 384 -28.37 39.29 -0.76
N ASN A 385 -28.35 38.04 -0.29
CA ASN A 385 -28.13 36.85 -1.11
C ASN A 385 -26.77 36.82 -1.83
N THR A 386 -25.71 37.27 -1.16
CA THR A 386 -24.38 37.38 -1.77
C THR A 386 -23.56 36.12 -1.58
N ARG A 387 -22.94 35.62 -2.65
CA ARG A 387 -22.03 34.47 -2.64
C ARG A 387 -20.59 34.92 -2.84
N ILE A 388 -19.70 34.53 -1.93
CA ILE A 388 -18.30 34.94 -1.92
C ILE A 388 -17.42 33.73 -1.62
N LYS A 389 -16.23 33.71 -2.23
CA LYS A 389 -15.21 32.72 -1.90
C LYS A 389 -14.70 32.96 -0.48
N GLU A 390 -14.62 31.92 0.34
CA GLU A 390 -14.14 32.00 1.72
C GLU A 390 -12.81 32.77 1.86
N GLN A 391 -11.91 32.61 0.89
CA GLN A 391 -10.59 33.24 0.89
C GLN A 391 -10.61 34.78 0.77
N HIS A 392 -11.70 35.33 0.23
CA HIS A 392 -11.88 36.76 0.03
C HIS A 392 -12.54 37.43 1.22
N ILE A 393 -13.05 36.68 2.20
CA ILE A 393 -13.65 37.25 3.40
C ILE A 393 -12.54 37.55 4.39
N VAL A 394 -12.50 38.80 4.83
CA VAL A 394 -11.53 39.31 5.80
C VAL A 394 -12.16 39.32 7.20
N GLY A 395 -13.41 39.75 7.31
CA GLY A 395 -14.17 39.75 8.55
C GLY A 395 -15.66 39.93 8.30
N PHE A 396 -16.49 39.61 9.30
CA PHE A 396 -17.94 39.71 9.21
C PHE A 396 -18.57 39.89 10.60
N ASP A 397 -19.75 40.50 10.63
CA ASP A 397 -20.56 40.67 11.84
C ASP A 397 -21.12 39.32 12.32
N THR A 398 -20.99 39.02 13.62
CA THR A 398 -21.51 37.79 14.24
C THR A 398 -23.03 37.60 14.13
N ARG A 399 -23.77 38.69 13.87
CA ARG A 399 -25.22 38.69 13.63
C ARG A 399 -25.58 38.23 12.21
N SER A 400 -24.65 38.34 11.26
CA SER A 400 -24.91 37.99 9.87
C SER A 400 -25.08 36.47 9.72
N PRO A 401 -26.21 35.98 9.17
CA PRO A 401 -26.37 34.56 8.89
C PRO A 401 -25.41 34.14 7.79
N ILE A 402 -24.69 33.05 8.03
CA ILE A 402 -23.74 32.50 7.08
C ILE A 402 -24.14 31.07 6.73
N LYS A 403 -24.14 30.80 5.43
CA LYS A 403 -24.40 29.48 4.87
C LYS A 403 -23.27 29.09 3.94
N MET A 404 -23.02 27.79 3.79
CA MET A 404 -22.10 27.33 2.76
C MET A 404 -22.86 26.80 1.55
N LEU A 405 -22.36 27.17 0.39
CA LEU A 405 -22.79 26.64 -0.88
C LEU A 405 -21.64 25.88 -1.52
N ARG A 406 -21.96 24.73 -2.09
CA ARG A 406 -21.01 23.96 -2.91
C ARG A 406 -20.53 24.81 -4.09
N THR A 407 -19.24 24.77 -4.39
CA THR A 407 -18.69 25.36 -5.62
C THR A 407 -19.40 24.83 -6.87
N GLU A 408 -19.52 25.66 -7.89
CA GLU A 408 -20.36 25.38 -9.05
C GLU A 408 -19.90 24.16 -9.84
N THR A 409 -18.58 24.04 -10.06
CA THR A 409 -18.02 23.02 -10.93
C THR A 409 -17.17 22.01 -10.17
N PHE A 410 -17.49 20.74 -10.37
CA PHE A 410 -16.76 19.63 -9.77
C PHE A 410 -15.30 19.62 -10.23
N ALA A 411 -15.04 19.88 -11.52
CA ALA A 411 -13.69 19.85 -12.09
C ALA A 411 -12.72 20.83 -11.41
N ASN A 412 -13.18 22.03 -11.05
CA ASN A 412 -12.32 23.00 -10.37
C ASN A 412 -11.98 22.57 -8.94
N TYR A 413 -12.92 21.94 -8.24
CA TYR A 413 -12.67 21.31 -6.94
C TYR A 413 -11.76 20.07 -7.08
N TRP A 414 -11.99 19.28 -8.13
CA TRP A 414 -11.23 18.10 -8.47
C TRP A 414 -9.74 18.40 -8.60
N LEU A 415 -9.43 19.44 -9.39
CA LEU A 415 -8.09 19.91 -9.70
C LEU A 415 -7.51 20.85 -8.63
N ASN A 416 -8.21 21.05 -7.50
CA ASN A 416 -7.78 21.95 -6.42
C ASN A 416 -7.65 23.42 -6.82
N HIS A 417 -8.29 23.87 -7.91
CA HIS A 417 -8.31 25.28 -8.29
C HIS A 417 -9.28 26.12 -7.46
N LYS A 418 -10.36 25.50 -6.96
CA LYS A 418 -11.34 26.14 -6.08
C LYS A 418 -11.60 25.29 -4.84
N PRO A 419 -11.83 25.90 -3.67
CA PRO A 419 -12.29 25.17 -2.49
C PRO A 419 -13.68 24.55 -2.75
N LEU A 420 -14.05 23.57 -1.93
CA LEU A 420 -15.34 22.87 -2.05
C LEU A 420 -16.53 23.80 -1.78
N TYR A 421 -16.35 24.72 -0.84
CA TYR A 421 -17.40 25.59 -0.32
C TYR A 421 -17.10 27.05 -0.65
N ASP A 422 -18.15 27.76 -1.04
CA ASP A 422 -18.22 29.21 -1.01
C ASP A 422 -19.13 29.63 0.14
N VAL A 423 -18.85 30.80 0.70
CA VAL A 423 -19.65 31.41 1.76
C VAL A 423 -20.81 32.17 1.12
N HIS A 424 -21.98 32.01 1.68
CA HIS A 424 -23.22 32.61 1.22
C HIS A 424 -23.88 33.34 2.39
N PHE A 425 -24.19 34.61 2.17
CA PHE A 425 -24.97 35.44 3.08
C PHE A 425 -26.40 35.48 2.52
N PRO A 426 -27.32 34.64 3.04
CA PRO A 426 -28.68 34.55 2.52
C PRO A 426 -29.50 35.83 2.76
N GLU A 427 -29.22 36.53 3.85
CA GLU A 427 -29.89 37.76 4.27
C GLU A 427 -28.93 38.96 4.17
N GLN A 428 -29.29 40.11 4.74
CA GLN A 428 -28.38 41.25 4.87
C GLN A 428 -27.17 40.85 5.70
N GLY A 429 -25.99 40.87 5.09
CA GLY A 429 -24.73 40.51 5.74
C GLY A 429 -23.78 41.69 5.76
N ARG A 430 -23.27 42.04 6.94
CA ARG A 430 -22.20 43.04 7.11
C ARG A 430 -20.85 42.34 7.13
N TYR A 431 -20.07 42.51 6.07
CA TYR A 431 -18.77 41.87 5.95
C TYR A 431 -17.77 42.70 5.13
N VAL A 432 -16.50 42.42 5.36
CA VAL A 432 -15.38 43.01 4.64
C VAL A 432 -14.79 41.95 3.72
N GLN A 433 -14.65 42.30 2.45
CA GLN A 433 -14.04 41.43 1.45
C GLN A 433 -12.83 42.08 0.78
N GLN A 434 -11.87 41.26 0.39
CA GLN A 434 -10.69 41.65 -0.38
C GLN A 434 -10.78 41.13 -1.83
N GLN A 435 -10.26 41.90 -2.77
CA GLN A 435 -10.23 41.54 -4.19
C GLN A 435 -9.18 40.46 -4.47
N SER A 436 -8.01 40.60 -3.85
CA SER A 436 -6.88 39.69 -4.00
C SER A 436 -6.59 39.02 -2.68
N TYR A 437 -6.05 37.81 -2.73
CA TYR A 437 -5.41 37.19 -1.58
C TYR A 437 -3.91 37.20 -1.88
N GLY A 438 -3.10 37.72 -0.96
CA GLY A 438 -1.64 37.68 -1.12
C GLY A 438 -1.12 36.26 -1.23
N LEU A 439 0.08 36.08 -1.79
CA LEU A 439 0.85 34.87 -1.54
C LEU A 439 1.07 34.81 -0.03
N ARG A 440 0.40 33.87 0.64
CA ARG A 440 0.72 33.50 2.01
C ARG A 440 2.22 33.14 2.00
N ASP A 441 3.02 33.84 2.80
CA ASP A 441 4.48 33.68 2.83
C ASP A 441 4.85 32.29 3.37
N ASP A 442 4.81 31.31 2.46
CA ASP A 442 4.99 29.89 2.74
C ASP A 442 6.50 29.58 2.80
N LYS A 443 7.17 29.97 3.89
CA LYS A 443 8.45 29.34 4.26
C LYS A 443 8.17 27.86 4.55
N VAL A 444 8.52 27.03 3.57
CA VAL A 444 8.15 25.62 3.35
C VAL A 444 8.34 24.68 4.56
N PHE A 445 9.12 25.05 5.57
CA PHE A 445 9.27 24.25 6.80
C PHE A 445 8.28 24.60 7.92
N ARG A 446 7.69 25.81 7.93
CA ARG A 446 6.68 26.23 8.91
C ARG A 446 5.28 25.74 8.56
N SER A 447 4.93 25.64 7.27
CA SER A 447 3.59 25.21 6.84
C SER A 447 3.26 23.73 7.11
N LEU A 448 4.22 22.80 7.22
CA LEU A 448 3.87 21.43 7.63
C LEU A 448 3.50 21.35 9.10
N LEU A 449 4.27 22.03 9.94
CA LEU A 449 3.98 22.11 11.35
C LEU A 449 2.72 22.93 11.59
N GLU A 450 2.47 24.02 10.85
CA GLU A 450 1.24 24.83 10.94
C GLU A 450 0.02 24.22 10.24
N ASP A 451 0.17 23.38 9.23
CA ASP A 451 -0.95 22.63 8.62
C ASP A 451 -1.30 21.43 9.50
N VAL A 452 -0.32 20.78 10.13
CA VAL A 452 -0.55 19.71 11.11
C VAL A 452 -1.00 20.29 12.45
N LEU A 453 -0.42 21.37 12.94
CA LEU A 453 -0.87 22.11 14.13
C LEU A 453 -2.12 22.93 13.86
N GLY A 454 -2.44 23.26 12.61
CA GLY A 454 -3.69 23.91 12.23
C GLY A 454 -4.80 22.89 12.02
N ALA A 455 -4.49 21.68 11.56
CA ALA A 455 -5.41 20.55 11.56
C ALA A 455 -5.62 20.01 12.98
N MET A 456 -4.55 19.77 13.75
CA MET A 456 -4.60 19.47 15.18
C MET A 456 -5.15 20.65 15.96
N GLY A 457 -4.95 21.87 15.53
CA GLY A 457 -5.43 23.10 16.16
C GLY A 457 -6.92 23.31 15.98
N LYS A 458 -7.42 23.00 14.78
CA LYS A 458 -8.85 22.84 14.52
C LYS A 458 -9.45 21.69 15.34
N LEU A 459 -8.69 20.63 15.59
CA LEU A 459 -9.14 19.43 16.31
C LEU A 459 -8.97 19.52 17.85
N MET A 460 -8.03 20.33 18.35
CA MET A 460 -7.64 20.50 19.76
C MET A 460 -7.86 21.92 20.31
N GLY A 461 -8.20 22.90 19.47
CA GLY A 461 -8.62 24.23 19.91
C GLY A 461 -7.66 25.41 19.74
N PHE A 462 -6.52 25.26 19.06
CA PHE A 462 -5.56 26.35 18.82
C PHE A 462 -5.23 26.52 17.35
#